data_AF-A0A1G6P383-F1
#
_entry.id   AF-A0A1G6P383-F1
#
_cell.length_a   1.000
_cell.length_b   1.000
_cell.length_c   1.000
_cell.angle_alpha   90.00
_cell.angle_beta   90.00
_cell.angle_gamma   90.00
#
_symmetry.space_group_name_H-M   'P 1'
#
loop_
_entity.id
_entity.type
_entity.pdbx_description
1 polymer ?
#
loop_
_entity_poly.entity_id
_entity_poly.type
_entity_poly.pdbx_seq_one_letter_code
_entity_poly.pdbx_strand_id
1 'polypeptide(L)' 'MAGTSGKGSATAKKANAKAEEEGEENPRKSSAAQSELGKKGGKKS' A
#
# COMPACT_ATOMS: atom_id res chain seq x y z
N MET A 1 11.54 -18.98 -1.49
CA MET A 1 11.15 -18.16 -0.32
C MET A 1 10.04 -17.22 -0.74
N ALA A 2 8.80 -17.46 -0.30
CA ALA A 2 7.69 -16.53 -0.48
C ALA A 2 7.93 -15.34 0.46
N GLY A 3 8.79 -14.41 0.04
CA GLY A 3 9.12 -13.21 0.80
C GLY A 3 7.84 -12.43 1.08
N THR A 4 7.62 -12.10 2.35
CA THR A 4 6.42 -11.46 2.88
C THR A 4 6.18 -10.10 2.22
N SER A 5 5.51 -10.11 1.07
CA SER A 5 5.02 -8.94 0.36
C SER A 5 3.86 -8.33 1.14
N GLY A 6 4.12 -7.64 2.25
CA GLY A 6 2.99 -7.05 2.97
C GLY A 6 3.26 -6.16 4.16
N LYS A 7 4.38 -6.29 4.87
CA LYS A 7 4.61 -5.48 6.09
C LYS A 7 5.98 -4.78 6.16
N GLY A 8 7.00 -5.31 5.47
CA GLY A 8 8.38 -4.81 5.56
C GLY A 8 8.97 -4.22 4.27
N SER A 9 8.26 -4.25 3.14
CA SER A 9 8.79 -3.74 1.88
C SER A 9 8.91 -2.22 1.90
N ALA A 10 9.92 -1.67 1.20
CA ALA A 10 10.11 -0.23 1.05
C ALA A 10 8.84 0.45 0.52
N THR A 11 8.15 -0.21 -0.43
CA THR A 11 6.87 0.22 -0.97
C THR A 11 5.77 0.30 0.10
N ALA A 12 5.66 -0.70 0.98
CA ALA A 12 4.67 -0.68 2.06
C ALA A 12 4.94 0.44 3.07
N LYS A 13 6.22 0.69 3.41
CA LYS A 13 6.60 1.79 4.30
C LYS A 13 6.26 3.16 3.70
N LYS A 14 6.58 3.36 2.42
CA LYS A 14 6.29 4.61 1.71
C LYS A 14 4.78 4.85 1.57
N ALA A 15 4.01 3.81 1.33
CA ALA A 15 2.55 3.91 1.31
C ALA A 15 1.97 4.23 2.70
N ASN A 16 2.43 3.55 3.77
CA ASN A 16 1.98 3.83 5.13
C ASN A 16 2.28 5.28 5.53
N ALA A 17 3.46 5.81 5.23
CA ALA A 17 3.81 7.20 5.53
C ALA A 17 2.86 8.20 4.85
N LYS A 18 2.50 7.97 3.58
CA LYS A 18 1.52 8.81 2.86
C LYS A 18 0.11 8.66 3.42
N ALA A 19 -0.24 7.46 3.88
CA ALA A 19 -1.53 7.22 4.52
C ALA A 19 -1.63 7.95 5.86
N GLU A 20 -0.58 7.91 6.68
CA GLU A 20 -0.51 8.67 7.93
C GLU A 20 -0.57 10.19 7.70
N GLU A 21 0.06 10.70 6.64
CA GLU A 21 -0.07 12.11 6.25
C GLU A 21 -1.53 12.49 5.93
N GLU A 22 -2.30 11.59 5.33
CA GLU A 22 -3.73 11.76 5.08
C GLU A 22 -4.61 11.43 6.31
N GLY A 23 -4.03 10.97 7.43
CA GLY A 23 -4.77 10.54 8.62
C GLY A 23 -5.46 9.18 8.47
N GLU A 24 -5.07 8.39 7.48
CA GLU A 24 -5.61 7.07 7.16
C GLU A 24 -4.71 5.96 7.73
N GLU A 25 -5.22 5.16 8.67
CA GLU A 25 -4.50 3.99 9.19
C GLU A 25 -4.32 2.88 8.14
N ASN A 26 -5.15 2.88 7.09
CA ASN A 26 -5.09 1.90 6.02
C ASN A 26 -4.58 2.54 4.72
N PRO A 27 -3.37 2.20 4.25
CA PRO A 27 -2.82 2.75 3.02
C PRO A 27 -3.57 2.35 1.75
N ARG A 28 -4.59 1.47 1.85
CA ARG A 28 -5.49 1.16 0.73
C ARG A 28 -6.75 2.01 0.69
N LYS A 29 -6.96 2.86 1.68
CA LYS A 29 -8.05 3.84 1.76
C LYS A 29 -7.55 5.23 1.36
N SER A 30 -6.29 5.53 1.68
CA SER A 30 -5.59 6.71 1.18
C SER A 30 -5.30 6.62 -0.32
N SER A 31 -5.73 7.63 -1.08
CA SER A 31 -5.51 7.65 -2.55
C SER A 31 -4.02 7.81 -2.90
N ALA A 32 -3.30 8.61 -2.11
CA ALA A 32 -1.86 8.83 -2.29
C ALA A 32 -1.06 7.56 -1.98
N ALA A 33 -1.45 6.81 -0.96
CA ALA A 33 -0.82 5.55 -0.58
C ALA A 33 -1.14 4.42 -1.57
N GLN A 34 -2.36 4.37 -2.11
CA GLN A 34 -2.73 3.41 -3.16
C GLN A 34 -1.86 3.54 -4.42
N SER A 35 -1.42 4.76 -4.73
CA SER A 35 -0.52 5.02 -5.87
C SER A 35 0.85 4.35 -5.69
N GLU A 36 1.33 4.21 -4.46
CA GLU A 36 2.58 3.49 -4.15
C GLU A 36 2.36 1.97 -4.06
N LEU A 37 1.22 1.52 -3.52
CA LEU A 37 0.91 0.08 -3.40
C LEU A 37 0.54 -0.58 -4.73
N GLY A 38 0.18 0.20 -5.73
CA GLY A 38 -0.34 -0.28 -7.00
C GLY A 38 -1.81 -0.72 -6.91
N LYS A 39 -2.46 -0.81 -8.07
CA LYS A 39 -3.86 -1.24 -8.17
C LYS A 39 -3.98 -2.66 -7.61
N LYS A 40 -4.80 -2.85 -6.56
CA LYS A 40 -5.11 -4.19 -6.03
C LYS A 40 -5.60 -5.03 -7.20
N GLY A 41 -4.81 -6.04 -7.57
CA GLY A 41 -4.96 -6.80 -8.81
C GLY A 41 -6.43 -7.04 -9.11
N GLY A 42 -6.94 -6.32 -10.12
CA GLY A 42 -8.21 -6.67 -10.70
C GLY A 42 -8.04 -8.11 -11.14
N LYS A 43 -8.81 -9.03 -10.54
CA LYS A 43 -9.00 -10.34 -11.16
C LYS A 43 -9.41 -10.01 -12.60
N LYS A 44 -8.53 -10.28 -13.56
CA LYS A 44 -8.95 -10.40 -14.96
C LYS A 44 -10.03 -11.47 -14.92
N SER A 45 -11.27 -11.04 -15.13
CA SER A 45 -12.41 -11.92 -15.38
C SER A 45 -12.09 -12.83 -16.55
#